data_AF-A0A5P9EV21-F1
#
_entry.id   AF-A0A5P9EV21-F1
#
_cell.length_a   1.000
_cell.length_b   1.000
_cell.length_c   1.000
_cell.angle_alpha   90.00
_cell.angle_beta   90.00
_cell.angle_gamma   90.00
#
_symmetry.space_group_name_H-M   'P 1'
#
loop_
_entity.id
_entity.type
_entity.pdbx_description
1 polymer ?
#
loop_
_entity_poly.entity_id
_entity_poly.type
_entity_poly.pdbx_seq_one_letter_code
_entity_poly.pdbx_strand_id
1 'polypeptide(L)'
;MRRSMKNSSNNIRSLKRRHQGEVGVVLANGPSALSYEKKSDSIVHIGLNASPLLEERCGLSLDYYVLTDRRFLQNPEKRPIADTMLERDTPCILREELSADLTKTNDNTFFVRSIGRDGFSTDLESGFYFGCSTTMLALQLAYYLGLKKIYLVGVDLKYKPEQPRFYMEKVVEPNDPFTSVQVWNFSNAYQTLKMLDVDLFLCSEESLARPYIPFLDVKDI
;
A
#
# COMPACT_ATOMS: atom_id res chain seq x y z
N MET A 1 -9.06 -35.97 -1.91
CA MET A 1 -9.16 -35.36 -3.25
C MET A 1 -9.43 -33.86 -3.06
N ARG A 2 -8.39 -33.02 -2.99
CA ARG A 2 -8.56 -31.56 -2.80
C ARG A 2 -9.05 -30.99 -4.13
N ARG A 3 -10.30 -30.52 -4.17
CA ARG A 3 -10.83 -29.73 -5.30
C ARG A 3 -9.92 -28.53 -5.47
N SER A 4 -9.23 -28.45 -6.62
CA SER A 4 -8.61 -27.23 -7.10
C SER A 4 -9.71 -26.18 -7.23
N MET A 5 -9.72 -25.20 -6.32
CA MET A 5 -10.49 -23.98 -6.49
C MET A 5 -9.91 -23.30 -7.73
N LYS A 6 -10.71 -23.21 -8.79
CA LYS A 6 -10.42 -22.33 -9.92
C LYS A 6 -10.44 -20.91 -9.37
N ASN A 7 -9.26 -20.36 -9.07
CA ASN A 7 -9.10 -18.95 -8.78
C ASN A 7 -9.50 -18.16 -10.03
N SER A 8 -10.75 -17.71 -10.11
CA SER A 8 -11.16 -16.67 -11.05
C SER A 8 -10.54 -15.36 -10.56
N SER A 9 -9.23 -15.20 -10.76
CA SER A 9 -8.54 -13.95 -10.45
C SER A 9 -9.06 -12.88 -11.41
N ASN A 10 -9.51 -11.75 -10.88
CA ASN A 10 -9.92 -10.64 -11.71
C ASN A 10 -8.74 -10.09 -12.50
N ASN A 11 -9.05 -9.57 -13.69
CA ASN A 11 -8.05 -8.95 -14.52
C ASN A 11 -7.73 -7.54 -13.99
N ILE A 12 -6.48 -7.32 -13.58
CA ILE A 12 -5.97 -6.01 -13.11
C ILE A 12 -6.15 -4.90 -14.16
N ARG A 13 -6.26 -5.25 -15.45
CA ARG A 13 -6.60 -4.32 -16.54
C ARG A 13 -7.88 -3.53 -16.26
N SER A 14 -8.84 -4.12 -15.58
CA SER A 14 -10.10 -3.45 -15.26
C SER A 14 -9.94 -2.23 -14.35
N LEU A 15 -8.85 -2.12 -13.60
CA LEU A 15 -8.56 -0.98 -12.70
C LEU A 15 -7.81 0.17 -13.38
N LYS A 16 -7.27 -0.04 -14.60
CA LYS A 16 -6.41 0.92 -15.28
C LYS A 16 -7.13 2.25 -15.50
N ARG A 17 -6.53 3.34 -15.02
CA ARG A 17 -7.04 4.72 -15.19
C ARG A 17 -8.45 4.97 -14.63
N ARG A 18 -8.92 4.18 -13.65
CA ARG A 18 -10.23 4.39 -13.02
C ARG A 18 -10.37 5.74 -12.30
N HIS A 19 -9.26 6.31 -11.83
CA HIS A 19 -9.17 7.57 -11.08
C HIS A 19 -8.30 8.58 -11.83
N GLN A 20 -8.48 8.66 -13.15
CA GLN A 20 -7.64 9.48 -14.02
C GLN A 20 -7.70 10.96 -13.63
N GLY A 21 -6.57 11.53 -13.23
CA GLY A 21 -6.47 12.95 -12.86
C GLY A 21 -6.78 13.24 -11.40
N GLU A 22 -7.25 12.25 -10.63
CA GLU A 22 -7.66 12.44 -9.24
C GLU A 22 -6.48 12.49 -8.26
N VAL A 23 -6.80 12.86 -7.03
CA VAL A 23 -5.88 12.90 -5.90
C VAL A 23 -6.07 11.64 -5.07
N GLY A 24 -4.98 11.04 -4.61
CA GLY A 24 -5.06 9.90 -3.71
C GLY A 24 -4.03 9.91 -2.59
N VAL A 25 -4.35 9.14 -1.55
CA VAL A 25 -3.53 8.95 -0.36
C VAL A 25 -3.21 7.45 -0.23
N VAL A 26 -1.93 7.14 -0.06
CA VAL A 26 -1.48 5.81 0.35
C VAL A 26 -1.29 5.83 1.86
N LEU A 27 -2.04 4.98 2.57
CA LEU A 27 -2.03 4.84 4.02
C LEU A 27 -1.13 3.68 4.45
N ALA A 28 0.15 3.96 4.71
CA ALA A 28 1.11 2.98 5.23
C ALA A 28 1.05 2.87 6.77
N ASN A 29 1.87 1.98 7.35
CA ASN A 29 1.74 1.58 8.75
C ASN A 29 2.63 2.32 9.76
N GLY A 30 3.44 3.28 9.33
CA GLY A 30 4.29 4.05 10.23
C GLY A 30 3.48 4.89 11.22
N PRO A 31 4.00 5.17 12.43
CA PRO A 31 3.33 6.00 13.44
C PRO A 31 2.74 7.32 12.95
N SER A 32 3.37 8.00 11.97
CA SER A 32 2.85 9.25 11.42
C SER A 32 1.47 9.12 10.76
N ALA A 33 1.03 7.91 10.42
CA ALA A 33 -0.31 7.68 9.89
C ALA A 33 -1.43 8.16 10.85
N LEU A 34 -1.16 8.23 12.15
CA LEU A 34 -2.10 8.76 13.13
C LEU A 34 -2.35 10.27 12.96
N SER A 35 -1.51 11.00 12.24
CA SER A 35 -1.72 12.42 11.99
C SER A 35 -2.69 12.71 10.84
N TYR A 36 -3.08 11.67 10.08
CA TYR A 36 -4.02 11.83 8.97
C TYR A 36 -5.47 11.86 9.45
N GLU A 37 -6.23 12.79 8.88
CA GLU A 37 -7.67 12.92 9.01
C GLU A 37 -8.26 13.13 7.62
N LYS A 38 -9.38 12.49 7.31
CA LYS A 38 -10.04 12.67 6.02
C LYS A 38 -10.72 14.04 5.97
N LYS A 39 -10.32 14.89 5.03
CA LYS A 39 -10.95 16.20 4.80
C LYS A 39 -11.97 16.23 3.68
N SER A 40 -11.89 15.29 2.75
CA SER A 40 -12.77 15.24 1.59
C SER A 40 -13.07 13.82 1.15
N ASP A 41 -14.29 13.58 0.69
CA ASP A 41 -14.74 12.33 0.08
C ASP A 41 -14.22 12.15 -1.36
N SER A 42 -13.61 13.17 -1.96
CA SER A 42 -13.04 13.09 -3.32
C SER A 42 -11.61 12.54 -3.36
N ILE A 43 -11.01 12.25 -2.21
CA ILE A 43 -9.67 11.66 -2.12
C ILE A 43 -9.80 10.15 -2.20
N VAL A 44 -9.02 9.54 -3.10
CA VAL A 44 -8.92 8.08 -3.22
C VAL A 44 -8.00 7.53 -2.12
N HIS A 45 -8.48 6.59 -1.32
CA HIS A 45 -7.73 5.97 -0.22
C HIS A 45 -7.24 4.57 -0.59
N ILE A 46 -5.92 4.40 -0.67
CA ILE A 46 -5.26 3.11 -0.88
C ILE A 46 -4.63 2.66 0.43
N GLY A 47 -5.22 1.64 1.04
CA GLY A 47 -4.74 1.03 2.27
C GLY A 47 -3.80 -0.14 2.02
N LEU A 48 -3.00 -0.49 3.03
CA LEU A 48 -2.16 -1.67 3.04
C LEU A 48 -1.97 -2.28 4.43
N ASN A 49 -1.73 -3.59 4.47
CA ASN A 49 -1.48 -4.35 5.71
C ASN A 49 -2.53 -4.01 6.79
N ALA A 50 -2.13 -3.39 7.91
CA ALA A 50 -3.03 -3.06 9.02
C ALA A 50 -3.79 -1.72 8.85
N SER A 51 -3.66 -1.00 7.73
CA SER A 51 -4.36 0.26 7.51
C SER A 51 -5.89 0.22 7.64
N PRO A 52 -6.61 -0.92 7.49
CA PRO A 52 -8.05 -0.94 7.78
C PRO A 52 -8.41 -0.49 9.21
N LEU A 53 -7.47 -0.62 10.16
CA LEU A 53 -7.64 -0.07 11.51
C LEU A 53 -7.77 1.48 11.53
N LEU A 54 -7.42 2.17 10.44
CA LEU A 54 -7.58 3.62 10.30
C LEU A 54 -8.97 4.02 9.78
N GLU A 55 -9.79 3.11 9.26
CA GLU A 55 -11.11 3.45 8.70
C GLU A 55 -12.03 4.08 9.76
N GLU A 56 -12.23 3.37 10.88
CA GLU A 56 -13.05 3.86 12.00
C GLU A 56 -12.45 5.14 12.60
N ARG A 57 -11.13 5.14 12.81
CA ARG A 57 -10.42 6.26 13.43
C ARG A 57 -10.54 7.55 12.61
N CYS A 58 -10.38 7.45 11.30
CA CYS A 58 -10.31 8.61 10.41
C CYS A 58 -11.65 8.92 9.74
N GLY A 59 -12.71 8.17 10.04
CA GLY A 59 -14.03 8.32 9.41
C GLY A 59 -13.96 8.11 7.89
N LEU A 60 -13.15 7.16 7.43
CA LEU A 60 -12.94 6.89 6.01
C LEU A 60 -13.26 5.44 5.66
N SER A 61 -13.51 5.19 4.37
CA SER A 61 -13.54 3.85 3.79
C SER A 61 -12.38 3.75 2.81
N LEU A 62 -11.69 2.62 2.80
CA LEU A 62 -10.64 2.37 1.80
C LEU A 62 -11.28 2.03 0.45
N ASP A 63 -10.85 2.74 -0.60
CA ASP A 63 -11.24 2.44 -1.98
C ASP A 63 -10.48 1.23 -2.54
N TYR A 64 -9.24 1.04 -2.08
CA TYR A 64 -8.39 -0.07 -2.48
C TYR A 64 -7.60 -0.60 -1.28
N TYR A 65 -7.36 -1.91 -1.26
CA TYR A 65 -6.50 -2.55 -0.28
C TYR A 65 -5.37 -3.31 -0.97
N VAL A 66 -4.15 -3.18 -0.43
CA VAL A 66 -2.94 -3.80 -0.99
C VAL A 66 -2.23 -4.67 0.06
N LEU A 67 -1.80 -5.85 -0.36
CA LEU A 67 -1.04 -6.74 0.53
C LEU A 67 0.02 -7.54 -0.25
N THR A 68 1.24 -7.52 0.28
CA THR A 68 2.37 -8.26 -0.32
C THR A 68 3.19 -9.07 0.68
N ASP A 69 3.06 -8.76 1.98
CA ASP A 69 3.83 -9.41 3.03
C ASP A 69 3.13 -10.70 3.48
N ARG A 70 3.76 -11.84 3.17
CA ARG A 70 3.27 -13.15 3.59
C ARG A 70 3.23 -13.30 5.11
N ARG A 71 4.15 -12.67 5.84
CA ARG A 71 4.22 -12.72 7.31
C ARG A 71 2.97 -12.12 7.94
N PHE A 72 2.40 -11.08 7.31
CA PHE A 72 1.16 -10.45 7.76
C PHE A 72 -0.01 -11.44 7.77
N LEU A 73 -0.12 -12.32 6.76
CA LEU A 73 -1.16 -13.36 6.69
C LEU A 73 -0.87 -14.57 7.59
N GLN A 74 0.41 -14.82 7.89
CA GLN A 74 0.83 -15.90 8.77
C GLN A 74 0.68 -15.56 10.25
N ASN A 75 0.68 -14.26 10.59
CA ASN A 75 0.47 -13.78 11.94
C ASN A 75 -1.02 -13.88 12.33
N PRO A 76 -1.41 -14.70 13.32
CA PRO A 76 -2.80 -14.92 13.70
C PRO A 76 -3.52 -13.66 14.19
N GLU A 77 -2.79 -12.66 14.69
CA GLU A 77 -3.37 -11.41 15.18
C GLU A 77 -3.61 -10.40 14.06
N LYS A 78 -2.83 -10.48 12.98
CA LYS A 78 -2.91 -9.55 11.84
C LYS A 78 -3.78 -10.08 10.71
N ARG A 79 -3.80 -11.41 10.53
CA ARG A 79 -4.60 -12.08 9.50
C ARG A 79 -6.08 -11.63 9.49
N PRO A 80 -6.78 -11.53 10.64
CA PRO A 80 -8.18 -11.08 10.64
C PRO A 80 -8.37 -9.72 9.97
N ILE A 81 -7.40 -8.80 10.09
CA ILE A 81 -7.48 -7.46 9.48
C ILE A 81 -7.51 -7.56 7.95
N ALA A 82 -6.66 -8.40 7.37
CA ALA A 82 -6.65 -8.64 5.92
C ALA A 82 -7.89 -9.42 5.47
N ASP A 83 -8.27 -10.48 6.20
CA ASP A 83 -9.41 -11.32 5.87
C ASP A 83 -10.73 -10.50 5.86
N THR A 84 -10.92 -9.56 6.78
CA THR A 84 -12.09 -8.67 6.77
C THR A 84 -12.18 -7.83 5.50
N MET A 85 -11.06 -7.35 4.96
CA MET A 85 -11.07 -6.61 3.69
C MET A 85 -11.40 -7.52 2.51
N LEU A 86 -10.92 -8.77 2.52
CA LEU A 86 -11.23 -9.77 1.50
C LEU A 86 -12.68 -10.27 1.54
N GLU A 87 -13.42 -10.01 2.63
CA GLU A 87 -14.85 -10.33 2.74
C GLU A 87 -15.76 -9.16 2.30
N ARG A 88 -15.22 -7.93 2.17
CA ARG A 88 -15.93 -6.76 1.64
C ARG A 88 -15.82 -6.69 0.12
N ASP A 89 -16.62 -5.85 -0.52
CA ASP A 89 -16.47 -5.56 -1.96
C ASP A 89 -15.30 -4.61 -2.27
N THR A 90 -14.43 -4.28 -1.31
CA THR A 90 -13.24 -3.45 -1.56
C THR A 90 -12.27 -4.19 -2.50
N PRO A 91 -11.86 -3.59 -3.63
CA PRO A 91 -10.80 -4.11 -4.49
C PRO A 91 -9.51 -4.41 -3.73
N CYS A 92 -9.11 -5.68 -3.71
CA CYS A 92 -7.93 -6.16 -3.02
C CYS A 92 -6.85 -6.56 -4.03
N ILE A 93 -5.73 -5.84 -4.05
CA ILE A 93 -4.60 -6.07 -4.95
C ILE A 93 -3.49 -6.75 -4.18
N LEU A 94 -3.29 -8.04 -4.45
CA LEU A 94 -2.41 -8.91 -3.70
C LEU A 94 -1.22 -9.33 -4.56
N ARG A 95 -0.06 -9.51 -3.91
CA ARG A 95 1.07 -10.19 -4.53
C ARG A 95 0.65 -11.63 -4.89
N GLU A 96 0.90 -12.04 -6.14
CA GLU A 96 0.45 -13.33 -6.70
C GLU A 96 0.80 -14.54 -5.82
N GLU A 97 2.00 -14.55 -5.23
CA GLU A 97 2.47 -15.65 -4.38
C GLU A 97 1.65 -15.83 -3.10
N LEU A 98 0.89 -14.81 -2.67
CA LEU A 98 0.00 -14.91 -1.50
C LEU A 98 -1.24 -15.74 -1.78
N SER A 99 -1.58 -16.01 -3.04
CA SER A 99 -2.73 -16.85 -3.40
C SER A 99 -2.71 -18.23 -2.73
N ALA A 100 -1.52 -18.75 -2.40
CA ALA A 100 -1.35 -20.03 -1.69
C ALA A 100 -1.62 -19.95 -0.18
N ASP A 101 -1.60 -18.75 0.42
CA ASP A 101 -1.83 -18.53 1.85
C ASP A 101 -3.28 -18.13 2.20
N LEU A 102 -4.04 -17.72 1.18
CA LEU A 102 -5.43 -17.31 1.32
C LEU A 102 -6.34 -18.52 1.49
N THR A 103 -7.23 -18.44 2.46
CA THR A 103 -8.31 -19.41 2.69
C THR A 103 -9.63 -19.01 2.03
N LYS A 104 -9.74 -17.73 1.66
CA LYS A 104 -10.91 -17.12 1.04
C LYS A 104 -10.44 -16.04 0.06
N THR A 105 -11.24 -15.80 -0.97
CA THR A 105 -11.11 -14.69 -1.92
C THR A 105 -12.52 -14.21 -2.26
N ASN A 106 -12.68 -12.92 -2.53
CA ASN A 106 -13.90 -12.38 -3.12
C ASN A 106 -13.73 -12.16 -4.64
N ASP A 107 -14.83 -11.80 -5.30
CA ASP A 107 -14.86 -11.43 -6.72
C ASP A 107 -14.21 -10.06 -7.00
N ASN A 108 -13.58 -9.41 -6.02
CA ASN A 108 -12.82 -8.16 -6.17
C ASN A 108 -11.35 -8.33 -5.77
N THR A 109 -10.84 -9.57 -5.76
CA THR A 109 -9.42 -9.87 -5.53
C THR A 109 -8.66 -9.93 -6.85
N PHE A 110 -7.52 -9.25 -6.89
CA PHE A 110 -6.60 -9.16 -8.03
C PHE A 110 -5.23 -9.64 -7.60
N PHE A 111 -4.60 -10.51 -8.39
CA PHE A 111 -3.23 -10.96 -8.15
C PHE A 111 -2.28 -10.31 -9.13
N VAL A 112 -1.18 -9.76 -8.61
CA VAL A 112 -0.15 -9.08 -9.40
C VAL A 112 1.20 -9.72 -9.12
N ARG A 113 1.90 -10.11 -10.18
CA ARG A 113 3.21 -10.75 -10.10
C ARG A 113 4.29 -9.75 -9.73
N SER A 114 5.13 -10.10 -8.75
CA SER A 114 6.37 -9.37 -8.47
C SER A 114 7.40 -9.67 -9.55
N ILE A 115 7.88 -8.66 -10.26
CA ILE A 115 8.86 -8.80 -11.37
C ILE A 115 10.29 -8.43 -10.99
N GLY A 116 10.50 -7.87 -9.80
CA GLY A 116 11.81 -7.54 -9.30
C GLY A 116 11.77 -6.90 -7.93
N ARG A 117 12.95 -6.76 -7.31
CA ARG A 117 13.10 -6.00 -6.07
C ARG A 117 13.09 -4.51 -6.36
N ASP A 118 13.94 -4.07 -7.29
CA ASP A 118 14.28 -2.65 -7.47
C ASP A 118 13.72 -2.13 -8.78
N GLY A 119 12.93 -1.06 -8.73
CA GLY A 119 12.36 -0.41 -9.91
C GLY A 119 10.99 0.20 -9.68
N PHE A 120 10.34 0.59 -10.77
CA PHE A 120 8.97 1.10 -10.78
C PHE A 120 8.27 0.62 -12.04
N SER A 121 7.10 0.00 -11.89
CA SER A 121 6.26 -0.43 -13.00
C SER A 121 5.15 0.59 -13.24
N THR A 122 5.03 1.03 -14.50
CA THR A 122 3.92 1.87 -14.97
C THR A 122 2.72 1.03 -15.45
N ASP A 123 2.85 -0.30 -15.44
CA ASP A 123 1.85 -1.20 -15.97
C ASP A 123 1.75 -2.47 -15.11
N LEU A 124 0.73 -2.54 -14.25
CA LEU A 124 0.54 -3.68 -13.35
C LEU A 124 0.15 -4.96 -14.07
N GLU A 125 -0.29 -4.91 -15.34
CA GLU A 125 -0.48 -6.10 -16.18
C GLU A 125 0.86 -6.83 -16.41
N SER A 126 1.95 -6.07 -16.50
CA SER A 126 3.31 -6.59 -16.65
C SER A 126 3.91 -7.06 -15.31
N GLY A 127 3.37 -6.58 -14.19
CA GLY A 127 3.79 -6.87 -12.82
C GLY A 127 4.27 -5.62 -12.07
N PHE A 128 4.81 -5.81 -10.86
CA PHE A 128 5.28 -4.72 -10.00
C PHE A 128 6.67 -4.98 -9.40
N TYR A 129 7.37 -3.92 -9.03
CA TYR A 129 8.61 -4.00 -8.24
C TYR A 129 8.30 -3.91 -6.74
N PHE A 130 8.82 -4.85 -5.96
CA PHE A 130 8.45 -4.98 -4.55
C PHE A 130 9.06 -3.90 -3.65
N GLY A 131 10.27 -3.42 -3.97
CA GLY A 131 11.03 -2.41 -3.24
C GLY A 131 11.15 -2.63 -1.74
N CYS A 132 11.07 -3.89 -1.29
CA CYS A 132 11.06 -4.29 0.11
C CYS A 132 9.97 -3.59 0.96
N SER A 133 8.85 -3.20 0.37
CA SER A 133 7.73 -2.56 1.08
C SER A 133 6.41 -2.74 0.33
N THR A 134 5.35 -3.18 1.01
CA THR A 134 3.98 -3.21 0.43
C THR A 134 3.57 -1.85 -0.15
N THR A 135 4.09 -0.75 0.42
CA THR A 135 3.88 0.63 -0.06
C THR A 135 4.27 0.80 -1.53
N MET A 136 5.27 0.07 -2.04
CA MET A 136 5.66 0.15 -3.45
C MET A 136 4.59 -0.41 -4.39
N LEU A 137 3.90 -1.49 -4.03
CA LEU A 137 2.75 -1.96 -4.82
C LEU A 137 1.61 -0.93 -4.75
N ALA A 138 1.33 -0.35 -3.58
CA ALA A 138 0.32 0.69 -3.44
C ALA A 138 0.63 1.95 -4.28
N LEU A 139 1.90 2.36 -4.35
CA LEU A 139 2.33 3.51 -5.16
C LEU A 139 2.29 3.22 -6.67
N GLN A 140 2.68 2.02 -7.11
CA GLN A 140 2.55 1.61 -8.51
C GLN A 140 1.07 1.44 -8.90
N LEU A 141 0.21 0.97 -7.98
CA LEU A 141 -1.23 0.95 -8.14
C LEU A 141 -1.80 2.36 -8.28
N ALA A 142 -1.40 3.29 -7.42
CA ALA A 142 -1.84 4.69 -7.48
C ALA A 142 -1.62 5.30 -8.88
N TYR A 143 -0.42 5.12 -9.44
CA TYR A 143 -0.12 5.52 -10.82
C TYR A 143 -0.98 4.78 -11.85
N TYR A 144 -1.11 3.47 -11.71
CA TYR A 144 -1.86 2.63 -12.64
C TYR A 144 -3.37 2.96 -12.66
N LEU A 145 -3.93 3.39 -11.52
CA LEU A 145 -5.28 3.94 -11.39
C LEU A 145 -5.43 5.30 -12.06
N GLY A 146 -4.33 5.97 -12.44
CA GLY A 146 -4.34 7.25 -13.14
C GLY A 146 -4.28 8.48 -12.23
N LEU A 147 -3.97 8.31 -10.95
CA LEU A 147 -3.85 9.42 -10.00
C LEU A 147 -2.77 10.41 -10.45
N LYS A 148 -3.06 11.70 -10.31
CA LYS A 148 -2.16 12.80 -10.73
C LYS A 148 -1.39 13.40 -9.55
N LYS A 149 -1.92 13.26 -8.34
CA LYS A 149 -1.29 13.72 -7.11
C LYS A 149 -1.45 12.67 -6.02
N ILE A 150 -0.32 12.25 -5.46
CA ILE A 150 -0.24 11.13 -4.52
C ILE A 150 0.44 11.58 -3.24
N TYR A 151 -0.17 11.27 -2.11
CA TYR A 151 0.35 11.54 -0.78
C TYR A 151 0.72 10.24 -0.06
N LEU A 152 1.96 10.15 0.42
CA LEU A 152 2.44 9.02 1.22
C LEU A 152 2.34 9.34 2.70
N VAL A 153 1.35 8.73 3.36
CA VAL A 153 1.10 8.86 4.79
C VAL A 153 1.59 7.61 5.51
N GLY A 154 2.28 7.76 6.65
CA GLY A 154 2.78 6.61 7.41
C GLY A 154 4.06 5.98 6.83
N VAL A 155 4.79 6.66 5.95
CA VAL A 155 6.07 6.18 5.39
C VAL A 155 7.23 6.79 6.17
N ASP A 156 7.42 6.33 7.41
CA ASP A 156 8.41 6.89 8.34
C ASP A 156 9.82 6.32 8.14
N LEU A 157 9.92 5.01 7.91
CA LEU A 157 11.19 4.30 7.79
C LEU A 157 12.14 4.46 8.99
N LYS A 158 11.62 4.99 10.11
CA LYS A 158 12.25 5.02 11.43
C LYS A 158 11.47 4.09 12.35
N TYR A 159 12.07 2.96 12.69
CA TYR A 159 11.43 1.97 13.54
C TYR A 159 11.90 2.16 14.98
N LYS A 160 11.20 3.01 15.73
CA LYS A 160 11.44 3.16 17.17
C LYS A 160 11.03 1.86 17.88
N PRO A 161 11.84 1.29 18.79
CA PRO A 161 11.52 0.05 19.48
C PRO A 161 10.18 0.08 20.21
N GLU A 162 9.78 1.25 20.72
CA GLU A 162 8.58 1.42 21.53
C GLU A 162 7.30 1.43 20.69
N GLN A 163 7.37 1.94 19.45
CA GLN A 163 6.23 2.07 18.55
C GLN A 163 6.71 2.10 17.09
N PRO A 164 7.03 0.94 16.49
CA PRO A 164 7.53 0.88 15.11
C PRO A 164 6.42 1.09 14.06
N ARG A 165 5.15 1.01 14.48
CA ARG A 165 3.95 1.10 13.65
C ARG A 165 2.87 1.91 14.38
N PHE A 166 1.84 2.37 13.67
CA PHE A 166 0.76 3.17 14.30
C PHE A 166 -0.12 2.39 15.28
N TYR A 167 -0.09 1.06 15.22
CA TYR A 167 -0.92 0.16 16.03
C TYR A 167 -0.05 -0.67 16.98
N MET A 168 -0.67 -1.14 18.06
CA MET A 168 -0.01 -1.98 19.06
C MET A 168 0.15 -3.41 18.57
N GLU A 169 1.33 -3.99 18.83
CA GLU A 169 1.63 -5.40 18.57
C GLU A 169 1.91 -6.07 19.91
N LYS A 170 1.24 -7.19 20.23
CA LYS A 170 1.56 -7.95 21.45
C LYS A 170 2.94 -8.61 21.35
N VAL A 171 3.31 -9.02 20.13
CA VAL A 171 4.65 -9.49 19.79
C VAL A 171 5.16 -8.63 18.65
N VAL A 172 6.17 -7.79 18.92
CA VAL A 172 6.76 -6.90 17.92
C VAL A 172 7.47 -7.74 16.86
N GLU A 173 7.01 -7.63 15.62
CA GLU A 173 7.71 -8.27 14.50
C GLU A 173 9.01 -7.53 14.19
N PRO A 174 10.08 -8.28 13.84
CA PRO A 174 11.37 -7.67 13.51
C PRO A 174 11.20 -6.69 12.36
N ASN A 175 11.91 -5.57 12.45
CA ASN A 175 11.97 -4.60 11.38
C ASN A 175 12.80 -5.18 10.22
N ASP A 176 12.40 -4.85 9.00
CA ASP A 176 13.13 -5.29 7.82
C ASP A 176 14.48 -4.56 7.72
N PRO A 177 15.62 -5.27 7.56
CA PRO A 177 16.95 -4.66 7.49
C PRO A 177 17.24 -3.96 6.16
N PHE A 178 16.21 -3.62 5.38
CA PHE A 178 16.29 -3.16 4.00
C PHE A 178 15.95 -1.67 3.84
N THR A 179 16.08 -0.87 4.89
CA THR A 179 15.72 0.55 4.88
C THR A 179 16.41 1.34 3.77
N SER A 180 17.69 1.07 3.48
CA SER A 180 18.40 1.71 2.36
C SER A 180 17.78 1.38 1.00
N VAL A 181 17.36 0.12 0.80
CA VAL A 181 16.68 -0.34 -0.42
C VAL A 181 15.30 0.27 -0.55
N GLN A 182 14.56 0.38 0.57
CA GLN A 182 13.25 1.04 0.60
C GLN A 182 13.39 2.52 0.22
N VAL A 183 14.31 3.26 0.85
CA VAL A 183 14.57 4.68 0.54
C VAL A 183 14.96 4.86 -0.93
N TRP A 184 15.85 4.00 -1.45
CA TRP A 184 16.23 4.05 -2.86
C TRP A 184 15.03 3.84 -3.79
N ASN A 185 14.17 2.86 -3.50
CA ASN A 185 12.99 2.58 -4.33
C ASN A 185 11.95 3.71 -4.27
N PHE A 186 11.71 4.32 -3.10
CA PHE A 186 10.82 5.48 -3.00
C PHE A 186 11.39 6.70 -3.74
N SER A 187 12.71 6.94 -3.66
CA SER A 187 13.39 7.99 -4.43
C SER A 187 13.26 7.74 -5.94
N ASN A 188 13.50 6.51 -6.39
CA ASN A 188 13.36 6.12 -7.79
C ASN A 188 11.90 6.26 -8.29
N ALA A 189 10.92 5.88 -7.46
CA ALA A 189 9.51 6.07 -7.75
C ALA A 189 9.16 7.56 -7.91
N TYR A 190 9.65 8.42 -7.01
CA TYR A 190 9.48 9.87 -7.13
C TYR A 190 10.04 10.41 -8.45
N GLN A 191 11.28 10.07 -8.81
CA GLN A 191 11.88 10.53 -10.07
C GLN A 191 11.08 10.05 -11.28
N THR A 192 10.64 8.78 -11.26
CA THR A 192 9.82 8.20 -12.34
C THR A 192 8.48 8.93 -12.48
N LEU A 193 7.76 9.11 -11.38
CA LEU A 193 6.48 9.82 -11.38
C LEU A 193 6.62 11.26 -11.83
N LYS A 194 7.66 11.97 -11.39
CA LYS A 194 7.98 13.33 -11.84
C LYS A 194 8.18 13.41 -13.35
N MET A 195 8.91 12.46 -13.96
CA MET A 195 9.07 12.40 -15.43
C MET A 195 7.75 12.12 -16.16
N LEU A 196 6.81 11.46 -15.49
CA LEU A 196 5.47 11.16 -15.99
C LEU A 196 4.44 12.25 -15.62
N ASP A 197 4.92 13.39 -15.12
CA ASP A 197 4.10 14.54 -14.68
C ASP A 197 3.11 14.16 -13.57
N VAL A 198 3.49 13.28 -12.63
CA VAL A 198 2.68 12.91 -11.46
C VAL A 198 3.33 13.42 -10.19
N ASP A 199 2.58 14.17 -9.40
CA ASP A 199 3.04 14.72 -8.14
C ASP A 199 3.05 13.62 -7.06
N LEU A 200 4.16 13.50 -6.34
CA LEU A 200 4.29 12.62 -5.18
C LEU A 200 4.87 13.42 -4.01
N PHE A 201 4.15 13.39 -2.88
CA PHE A 201 4.57 14.04 -1.64
C PHE A 201 4.66 13.04 -0.50
N LEU A 202 5.61 13.27 0.39
CA LEU A 202 5.79 12.53 1.64
C LEU A 202 5.18 13.33 2.79
N CYS A 203 4.37 12.69 3.63
CA CYS A 203 3.64 13.37 4.71
C CYS A 203 4.21 13.09 6.10
N SER A 204 5.40 12.50 6.15
CA SER A 204 6.13 12.25 7.39
C SER A 204 7.36 13.14 7.44
N GLU A 205 7.34 14.13 8.34
CA GLU A 205 8.43 15.09 8.51
C GLU A 205 9.74 14.41 8.94
N GLU A 206 9.61 13.33 9.70
CA GLU A 206 10.74 12.59 10.25
C GLU A 206 11.19 11.44 9.35
N SER A 207 10.60 11.28 8.16
CA SER A 207 10.91 10.13 7.33
C SER A 207 12.35 10.11 6.81
N LEU A 208 12.97 8.93 6.78
CA LEU A 208 14.28 8.77 6.13
C LEU A 208 14.24 8.98 4.61
N ALA A 209 13.06 8.97 3.98
CA ALA A 209 12.90 9.28 2.57
C ALA A 209 12.75 10.79 2.28
N ARG A 210 12.56 11.64 3.32
CA ARG A 210 12.33 13.09 3.16
C ARG A 210 13.43 13.83 2.38
N PRO A 211 14.72 13.51 2.48
CA PRO A 211 15.74 14.18 1.66
C PRO A 211 15.57 13.97 0.15
N TYR A 212 14.77 12.98 -0.27
CA TYR A 212 14.66 12.55 -1.66
C TYR A 212 13.29 12.79 -2.29
N ILE A 213 12.27 13.13 -1.49
CA ILE A 213 10.87 13.31 -1.90
C ILE A 213 10.34 14.57 -1.24
N PRO A 214 9.68 15.49 -1.97
CA PRO A 214 9.16 16.71 -1.38
C PRO A 214 8.18 16.39 -0.26
N PHE A 215 8.31 17.14 0.83
CA PHE A 215 7.44 17.02 2.00
C PHE A 215 6.23 17.95 1.85
N LEU A 216 5.07 17.47 2.29
CA LEU A 216 3.89 18.30 2.53
C LEU A 216 3.28 17.87 3.88
N ASP A 217 2.89 18.83 4.71
CA ASP A 217 2.21 18.51 5.97
C ASP A 217 0.89 17.81 5.65
N VAL A 218 0.61 16.72 6.38
CA VAL A 218 -0.62 15.96 6.24
C VAL A 218 -1.86 16.83 6.46
N LYS A 219 -1.73 17.91 7.24
CA LYS A 219 -2.78 18.89 7.50
C LYS A 219 -3.09 19.77 6.30
N ASP A 220 -2.32 19.74 5.22
CA ASP A 220 -2.58 20.51 4.01
C ASP A 220 -3.33 19.70 2.94
N ILE A 221 -3.76 18.47 3.28
CA ILE A 221 -4.41 17.50 2.40
C ILE A 221 -5.87 17.30 2.85
#